data_AF-A0A443SUC6-F1
#
_entry.id   AF-A0A443SUC6-F1
#
_cell.length_a   1.000
_cell.length_b   1.000
_cell.length_c   1.000
_cell.angle_alpha   90.00
_cell.angle_beta   90.00
_cell.angle_gamma   90.00
#
_symmetry.space_group_name_H-M   'P 1'
#
loop_
_entity.id
_entity.type
_entity.pdbx_description
1 polymer ?
#
loop_
_entity_poly.entity_id
_entity_poly.type
_entity_poly.pdbx_seq_one_letter_code
_entity_poly.pdbx_strand_id
1 'polypeptide(L)'
;MFSFHKPKIYRSISGCCICKAKSSSSRFTDSKKYEAEFEKCFRITEKRSGEICNACVLLVKRWKKLPPGTQRDWRHVVDARAGPGTKSLKSYNE
;
A
#
# COMPACT_ATOMS: atom_id res chain seq x y z
N MET A 1 -3.66 33.32 7.20
CA MET A 1 -2.75 32.36 7.85
C MET A 1 -3.20 30.96 7.46
N PHE A 2 -2.47 30.28 6.58
CA PHE A 2 -2.75 28.87 6.30
C PHE A 2 -2.36 28.08 7.56
N SER A 3 -3.36 27.59 8.30
CA SER A 3 -3.12 26.69 9.41
C SER A 3 -2.48 25.42 8.84
N PHE A 4 -1.19 25.24 9.09
CA PHE A 4 -0.45 24.03 8.71
C PHE A 4 -0.96 22.86 9.56
N HIS A 5 -2.09 22.28 9.17
CA HIS A 5 -2.53 21.01 9.73
C HIS A 5 -1.49 19.95 9.40
N LYS A 6 -0.66 19.60 10.39
CA LYS A 6 0.22 18.43 10.32
C LYS A 6 -0.68 17.21 10.06
N PRO A 7 -0.57 16.54 8.90
CA PRO A 7 -1.43 15.40 8.60
C PRO A 7 -1.22 14.32 9.64
N LYS A 8 -2.31 13.75 10.15
CA LYS A 8 -2.24 12.63 11.09
C LYS A 8 -1.60 11.44 10.38
N ILE A 9 -0.55 10.89 10.98
CA ILE A 9 0.15 9.70 10.46
C ILE A 9 -0.36 8.50 11.26
N TYR A 10 -0.87 7.50 10.55
CA TYR A 10 -1.23 6.21 11.11
C TYR A 10 -0.07 5.25 10.93
N ARG A 11 0.23 4.46 11.95
CA ARG A 11 1.33 3.50 11.96
C ARG A 11 0.83 2.08 12.13
N SER A 12 1.52 1.14 11.50
CA SER A 12 1.34 -0.30 11.66
C SER A 12 2.65 -0.88 12.18
N ILE A 13 2.56 -1.76 13.17
CA ILE A 13 3.74 -2.43 13.77
C ILE A 13 4.37 -3.37 12.74
N SER A 14 3.53 -4.21 12.13
CA SER A 14 3.91 -5.21 11.13
C SER A 14 4.13 -4.60 9.74
N GLY A 15 3.49 -3.46 9.45
CA GLY A 15 3.46 -2.83 8.14
C GLY A 15 2.42 -3.45 7.21
N CYS A 16 2.18 -2.79 6.08
CA CYS A 16 1.29 -3.29 5.03
C CYS A 16 1.72 -4.69 4.59
N CYS A 17 0.81 -5.67 4.59
CA CYS A 17 1.11 -7.05 4.20
C CYS A 17 1.65 -7.16 2.76
N ILE A 18 1.32 -6.21 1.88
CA ILE A 18 1.79 -6.16 0.49
C ILE A 18 3.10 -5.37 0.35
N CYS A 19 3.06 -4.05 0.60
CA CYS A 19 4.18 -3.16 0.28
C CYS A 19 5.15 -2.92 1.45
N LYS A 20 4.85 -3.44 2.65
CA LYS A 20 5.60 -3.27 3.90
C LYS A 20 5.69 -1.84 4.46
N ALA A 21 4.91 -0.90 3.93
CA ALA A 21 4.82 0.45 4.49
C ALA A 21 4.33 0.40 5.95
N LYS A 22 5.08 1.03 6.88
CA LYS A 22 4.72 1.14 8.30
C LYS A 22 3.99 2.43 8.67
N SER A 23 3.79 3.33 7.71
CA SER A 23 3.07 4.58 7.90
C SER A 23 2.16 4.91 6.71
N SER A 24 1.02 5.52 6.99
CA SER A 24 0.03 5.93 5.99
C SER A 24 -0.70 7.21 6.44
N SER A 25 -1.17 8.01 5.49
CA SER A 25 -2.01 9.19 5.74
C SER A 25 -3.45 8.83 6.15
N SER A 26 -3.85 7.57 5.95
CA SER A 26 -5.10 7.00 6.45
C SER A 26 -4.83 5.75 7.28
N ARG A 27 -5.84 5.30 8.06
CA ARG A 27 -5.77 4.05 8.80
C ARG A 27 -5.44 2.87 7.90
N PHE A 28 -4.68 1.93 8.45
CA PHE A 28 -4.59 0.58 7.92
C PHE A 28 -5.91 -0.15 8.21
N THR A 29 -6.23 -1.15 7.40
CA THR A 29 -7.43 -1.99 7.59
C THR A 29 -7.04 -3.45 7.50
N ASP A 30 -7.93 -4.33 7.93
CA ASP A 30 -7.77 -5.78 7.74
C ASP A 30 -7.81 -6.17 6.25
N SER A 31 -6.94 -7.10 5.83
CA SER A 31 -6.81 -7.53 4.44
C SER A 31 -7.90 -8.47 3.95
N LYS A 32 -8.67 -9.13 4.83
CA LYS A 32 -9.50 -10.31 4.52
C LYS A 32 -10.40 -10.16 3.29
N LYS A 33 -10.96 -8.96 3.05
CA LYS A 33 -11.82 -8.68 1.88
C LYS A 33 -11.08 -8.66 0.52
N TYR A 34 -9.75 -8.54 0.54
CA TYR A 34 -8.91 -8.33 -0.64
C TYR A 34 -7.97 -9.49 -0.94
N GLU A 35 -7.82 -10.43 -0.01
CA GLU A 35 -6.82 -11.52 -0.10
C GLU A 35 -7.01 -12.40 -1.33
N ALA A 36 -8.26 -12.66 -1.72
CA ALA A 36 -8.59 -13.46 -2.90
C ALA A 36 -8.04 -12.88 -4.21
N GLU A 37 -7.73 -11.58 -4.25
CA GLU A 37 -7.19 -10.92 -5.42
C GLU A 37 -5.68 -10.70 -5.39
N PHE A 38 -5.02 -11.00 -4.27
CA PHE A 38 -3.61 -10.67 -4.11
C PHE A 38 -2.73 -11.37 -5.15
N GLU A 39 -2.98 -12.65 -5.41
CA GLU A 39 -2.23 -13.44 -6.38
C GLU A 39 -2.26 -12.80 -7.77
N LYS A 40 -3.44 -12.43 -8.26
CA LYS A 40 -3.60 -11.86 -9.61
C LYS A 40 -3.19 -10.38 -9.68
N CYS A 41 -3.53 -9.59 -8.66
CA CYS A 41 -3.26 -8.15 -8.65
C CYS A 41 -1.76 -7.85 -8.46
N PHE A 42 -1.07 -8.62 -7.61
CA PHE A 42 0.33 -8.38 -7.25
C PHE A 42 1.30 -9.44 -7.78
N ARG A 43 0.83 -10.47 -8.51
CA ARG A 43 1.63 -11.59 -9.03
C ARG A 43 2.47 -12.26 -7.93
N ILE A 44 1.83 -12.58 -6.81
CA ILE A 44 2.44 -13.30 -5.69
C ILE A 44 1.84 -14.69 -5.56
N THR A 45 2.65 -15.68 -5.18
CA THR A 45 2.17 -17.07 -4.97
C THR A 45 1.92 -17.37 -3.51
N GLU A 46 2.58 -16.63 -2.61
CA GLU A 46 2.43 -16.80 -1.18
C GLU A 46 1.14 -16.15 -0.65
N LYS A 47 0.49 -16.83 0.29
CA LYS A 47 -0.65 -16.26 1.01
C LYS A 47 -0.14 -15.15 1.93
N ARG A 48 -0.71 -13.95 1.80
CA ARG A 48 -0.42 -12.80 2.67
C ARG A 48 -1.71 -12.34 3.35
N SER A 49 -1.62 -12.03 4.63
CA SER A 49 -2.71 -11.51 5.45
C SER A 49 -2.19 -10.49 6.46
N GLY A 50 -3.09 -9.74 7.09
CA GLY A 50 -2.80 -8.75 8.13
C GLY A 50 -3.26 -7.34 7.77
N GLU A 51 -2.53 -6.33 8.24
CA GLU A 51 -2.86 -4.94 7.95
C GLU A 51 -2.52 -4.57 6.49
N ILE A 52 -3.44 -3.94 5.78
CA ILE A 52 -3.23 -3.42 4.43
C ILE A 52 -3.34 -1.89 4.42
N CYS A 53 -2.44 -1.21 3.71
CA CYS A 53 -2.50 0.24 3.57
C CYS A 53 -3.51 0.65 2.48
N ASN A 54 -4.02 1.88 2.56
CA ASN A 54 -5.01 2.37 1.61
C ASN A 54 -4.53 2.37 0.15
N ALA A 55 -3.25 2.66 -0.10
CA ALA A 55 -2.70 2.61 -1.45
C ALA A 55 -2.83 1.21 -2.05
N CYS A 56 -2.51 0.14 -1.31
CA CYS A 56 -2.65 -1.23 -1.79
C CYS A 56 -4.12 -1.63 -1.96
N VAL A 57 -5.02 -1.17 -1.08
CA VAL A 57 -6.47 -1.34 -1.27
C VAL A 57 -6.96 -0.71 -2.58
N LEU A 58 -6.49 0.50 -2.90
CA LEU A 58 -6.86 1.19 -4.14
C LEU A 58 -6.35 0.46 -5.38
N LEU A 59 -5.19 -0.20 -5.31
CA LEU A 59 -4.68 -1.03 -6.39
C LEU A 59 -5.58 -2.26 -6.63
N VAL A 60 -5.99 -2.97 -5.59
CA VAL A 60 -6.93 -4.09 -5.71
C VAL A 60 -8.26 -3.62 -6.30
N LYS A 61 -8.82 -2.52 -5.81
CA LYS A 61 -10.06 -1.94 -6.34
C LYS A 61 -9.93 -1.53 -7.81
N ARG A 62 -8.78 -0.99 -8.21
CA ARG A 62 -8.49 -0.61 -9.60
C ARG A 62 -8.36 -1.86 -10.48
N TRP A 63 -7.64 -2.88 -10.01
CA TRP A 63 -7.47 -4.15 -10.71
C TRP A 63 -8.82 -4.82 -11.00
N LYS A 64 -9.74 -4.87 -10.02
CA LYS A 64 -11.10 -5.40 -10.21
C LYS A 64 -11.92 -4.71 -11.30
N LYS A 65 -11.57 -3.47 -11.66
CA LYS A 65 -12.27 -2.67 -12.69
C LYS A 65 -11.57 -2.73 -14.06
N LEU A 66 -10.47 -3.46 -14.19
CA LEU A 66 -9.78 -3.56 -15.47
C LEU A 66 -10.57 -4.45 -16.44
N PRO A 67 -10.46 -4.20 -17.76
CA PRO A 67 -11.04 -5.09 -18.75
C PRO A 67 -10.50 -6.53 -18.61
N PRO A 68 -11.33 -7.56 -18.85
CA PRO A 68 -10.86 -8.94 -18.95
C PRO A 68 -9.73 -9.09 -19.96
N GLY A 69 -8.75 -9.96 -19.68
CA GLY A 69 -7.59 -10.17 -20.56
C GLY A 69 -6.47 -9.14 -20.43
N THR A 70 -6.61 -8.14 -19.55
CA THR A 70 -5.48 -7.26 -19.23
C THR A 70 -4.32 -8.05 -18.62
N GLN A 71 -3.09 -7.69 -19.01
CA GLN A 71 -1.87 -8.22 -18.41
C GLN A 71 -1.30 -7.30 -17.31
N ARG A 72 -2.02 -6.23 -16.96
CA ARG A 72 -1.56 -5.25 -15.97
C ARG A 72 -1.58 -5.83 -14.56
N ASP A 73 -0.44 -5.75 -13.90
CA ASP A 73 -0.26 -6.12 -12.50
C ASP A 73 0.57 -5.08 -11.73
N TRP A 74 0.67 -5.28 -10.43
CA TRP A 74 1.40 -4.41 -9.49
C TRP A 74 2.51 -5.16 -8.75
N ARG A 75 3.19 -6.11 -9.41
CA ARG A 75 4.28 -6.89 -8.79
C ARG A 75 5.37 -6.02 -8.17
N HIS A 76 5.71 -4.90 -8.82
CA HIS A 76 6.72 -3.95 -8.34
C HIS A 76 6.38 -3.27 -6.99
N VAL A 77 5.13 -3.37 -6.52
CA VAL A 77 4.69 -2.80 -5.23
C VAL A 77 5.03 -3.72 -4.06
N VAL A 78 5.14 -5.02 -4.33
CA VAL A 78 5.39 -6.05 -3.32
C VAL A 78 6.74 -5.78 -2.66
N ASP A 79 6.72 -5.64 -1.34
CA ASP A 79 7.89 -5.39 -0.50
C ASP A 79 8.71 -4.13 -0.84
N ALA A 80 8.14 -3.22 -1.64
CA ALA A 80 8.81 -1.98 -2.07
C ALA A 80 9.23 -1.04 -0.92
N ARG A 81 8.71 -1.26 0.31
CA ARG A 81 9.08 -0.52 1.52
C ARG A 81 9.72 -1.40 2.60
N ALA A 82 10.18 -2.61 2.26
CA ALA A 82 10.82 -3.53 3.21
C ALA A 82 12.24 -3.09 3.64
N GLY A 83 12.87 -2.17 2.88
CA GLY A 83 14.23 -1.69 3.16
C GLY A 83 14.33 -0.62 4.26
N PRO A 84 15.54 -0.33 4.76
CA PRO A 84 15.79 0.79 5.67
C PRO A 84 15.30 2.06 4.99
N GLY A 85 14.21 2.62 5.52
CA GLY A 85 13.35 3.55 4.78
C GLY A 85 14.15 4.62 4.05
N THR A 86 13.91 4.76 2.75
CA THR A 86 14.31 5.97 2.04
C THR A 86 13.61 7.13 2.74
N LYS A 87 14.37 7.82 3.61
CA LYS A 87 13.92 9.09 4.15
C LYS A 87 13.63 9.95 2.93
N SER A 88 12.35 10.21 2.66
CA SER A 88 11.99 11.31 1.80
C SER A 88 12.62 12.54 2.44
N LEU A 89 13.77 12.96 1.91
CA LEU A 89 14.30 14.30 2.09
C LEU A 89 13.17 15.20 1.62
N LYS A 90 12.43 15.77 2.56
CA LYS A 90 11.58 16.91 2.26
C LYS A 90 12.56 18.00 1.85
N SER A 91 12.64 18.27 0.56
CA SER A 91 13.16 19.54 0.05
C SER A 91 12.27 20.62 0.65
N TYR A 92 12.72 21.19 1.77
CA TYR A 92 12.30 22.53 2.14
C TYR A 92 12.94 23.43 1.10
N ASN A 93 12.15 23.85 0.12
CA ASN A 93 12.53 24.97 -0.71
C ASN A 93 12.30 26.22 0.14
N GLU A 94 13.38 27.00 0.23
CA GLU A 94 13.52 28.30 0.88
C GLU A 94 12.49 29.32 0.41
#